data_AF-A0A0H4I175-F1
#
_entry.id   AF-A0A0H4I175-F1
#
_cell.length_a   1.000
_cell.length_b   1.000
_cell.length_c   1.000
_cell.angle_alpha   90.00
_cell.angle_beta   90.00
_cell.angle_gamma   90.00
#
_symmetry.space_group_name_H-M   'P 1'
#
loop_
_entity.id
_entity.type
_entity.pdbx_description
1 polymer ?
#
loop_
_entity_poly.entity_id
_entity_poly.type
_entity_poly.pdbx_seq_one_letter_code
_entity_poly.pdbx_strand_id
1 'polypeptide(L)'
;MFGFRNRKKYNGSVDIKLNNEYQIPTSDNPGFPGTLAYLELIDKAWDGKMSEDEGALYIATLYYCGLRKHGLHSEADALYSRIQSIVSFGLPNGLISHERWDKFSGAIERANHEAGEG
;
A
#
# COMPACT_ATOMS: atom_id res chain seq x y z
N MET A 1 -11.45 -5.89 25.95
CA MET A 1 -12.05 -6.19 24.63
C MET A 1 -12.09 -4.99 23.65
N PHE A 2 -11.52 -3.82 23.96
CA PHE A 2 -11.59 -2.64 23.07
C PHE A 2 -10.62 -2.68 21.86
N GLY A 3 -9.44 -3.30 21.98
CA GLY A 3 -8.44 -3.35 20.89
C GLY A 3 -8.87 -4.16 19.67
N PHE A 4 -9.53 -5.30 19.87
CA PHE A 4 -9.94 -6.19 18.77
C PHE A 4 -11.00 -5.58 17.83
N ARG A 5 -11.96 -4.80 18.38
CA ARG A 5 -12.96 -4.11 17.54
C ARG A 5 -12.32 -3.01 16.68
N ASN A 6 -11.35 -2.28 17.24
CA ASN A 6 -10.63 -1.24 16.51
C ASN A 6 -9.76 -1.84 15.40
N ARG A 7 -9.09 -2.96 15.69
CA ARG A 7 -8.26 -3.69 14.72
C ARG A 7 -9.08 -4.23 13.53
N LYS A 8 -10.28 -4.78 13.80
CA LYS A 8 -11.19 -5.25 12.74
C LYS A 8 -11.69 -4.10 11.86
N LYS A 9 -12.04 -2.97 12.48
CA LYS A 9 -12.44 -1.75 11.74
C LYS A 9 -11.29 -1.28 10.84
N TYR A 10 -10.08 -1.16 11.39
CA TYR A 10 -8.89 -0.79 10.64
C TYR A 10 -8.65 -1.68 9.42
N ASN A 11 -8.75 -3.00 9.60
CA ASN A 11 -8.61 -3.95 8.49
C ASN A 11 -9.63 -3.66 7.38
N GLY A 12 -10.91 -3.50 7.74
CA GLY A 12 -11.96 -3.19 6.78
C GLY A 12 -11.75 -1.87 6.06
N SER A 13 -11.30 -0.83 6.77
CA SER A 13 -11.01 0.47 6.16
C SER A 13 -9.84 0.40 5.18
N VAL A 14 -8.73 -0.26 5.56
CA VAL A 14 -7.58 -0.44 4.66
C VAL A 14 -7.99 -1.23 3.42
N ASP A 15 -8.78 -2.28 3.59
CA ASP A 15 -9.29 -3.09 2.48
C ASP A 15 -10.14 -2.28 1.50
N ILE A 16 -11.06 -1.45 2.03
CA ILE A 16 -11.88 -0.54 1.22
C ILE A 16 -10.99 0.44 0.44
N LYS A 17 -9.96 1.00 1.07
CA LYS A 17 -9.03 1.92 0.42
C LYS A 17 -8.25 1.22 -0.70
N LEU A 18 -7.70 0.03 -0.45
CA LEU A 18 -6.99 -0.75 -1.45
C LEU A 18 -7.86 -1.04 -2.67
N ASN A 19 -9.11 -1.46 -2.47
CA ASN A 19 -10.04 -1.75 -3.57
C ASN A 19 -10.52 -0.49 -4.30
N ASN A 20 -10.92 0.57 -3.59
CA ASN A 20 -11.59 1.72 -4.20
C ASN A 20 -10.62 2.81 -4.68
N GLU A 21 -9.59 3.12 -3.89
CA GLU A 21 -8.67 4.22 -4.16
C GLU A 21 -7.48 3.72 -5.00
N TYR A 22 -6.88 2.60 -4.61
CA TYR A 22 -5.73 2.03 -5.31
C TYR A 22 -6.11 1.07 -6.45
N GLN A 23 -7.37 0.65 -6.52
CA GLN A 23 -7.87 -0.32 -7.50
C GLN A 23 -7.09 -1.64 -7.47
N ILE A 24 -6.69 -2.08 -6.27
CA ILE A 24 -6.06 -3.37 -6.03
C ILE A 24 -7.15 -4.32 -5.50
N PRO A 25 -7.60 -5.31 -6.29
CA PRO A 25 -8.55 -6.29 -5.79
C PRO A 25 -7.86 -7.15 -4.74
N THR A 26 -8.39 -7.13 -3.52
CA THR A 26 -7.85 -7.92 -2.39
C THR A 26 -8.48 -9.32 -2.31
N SER A 27 -9.58 -9.54 -3.01
CA SER A 27 -10.21 -10.84 -3.26
C SER A 27 -10.03 -11.26 -4.73
N ASP A 28 -9.92 -12.56 -4.98
CA ASP A 28 -9.86 -13.17 -6.32
C ASP A 28 -8.73 -12.65 -7.23
N ASN A 29 -7.69 -12.04 -6.64
CA ASN A 29 -6.48 -11.60 -7.35
C ASN A 29 -5.30 -12.53 -7.02
N PRO A 30 -4.88 -13.40 -7.97
CA PRO A 30 -3.79 -14.33 -7.74
C PRO A 30 -2.42 -13.64 -7.58
N GLY A 31 -2.29 -12.38 -8.00
CA GLY A 31 -1.08 -11.58 -7.80
C GLY A 31 -1.02 -10.90 -6.43
N PHE A 32 -2.15 -10.81 -5.71
CA PHE A 32 -2.20 -10.20 -4.39
C PHE A 32 -1.71 -11.19 -3.32
N PRO A 33 -1.09 -10.71 -2.22
CA PRO A 33 -0.74 -11.57 -1.10
C PRO A 33 -1.95 -12.38 -0.63
N GLY A 34 -1.76 -13.70 -0.48
CA GLY A 34 -2.79 -14.56 0.10
C GLY A 34 -3.23 -14.09 1.48
N THR A 35 -4.42 -14.48 1.93
CA THR A 35 -5.07 -13.92 3.12
C THR A 35 -4.18 -13.85 4.37
N LEU A 36 -3.37 -14.88 4.64
CA LEU A 36 -2.45 -14.87 5.78
C LEU A 36 -1.36 -13.80 5.65
N ALA A 37 -0.69 -13.72 4.50
CA ALA A 37 0.32 -12.71 4.23
C ALA A 37 -0.28 -11.30 4.25
N TYR A 38 -1.51 -11.13 3.74
CA TYR A 38 -2.22 -9.86 3.82
C TYR A 38 -2.51 -9.45 5.28
N LEU A 39 -3.00 -10.37 6.12
CA LEU A 39 -3.23 -10.09 7.54
C LEU A 39 -1.93 -9.68 8.26
N GLU A 40 -0.80 -10.33 7.95
CA GLU A 40 0.51 -9.96 8.49
C GLU A 40 0.94 -8.54 8.07
N LEU A 41 0.64 -8.13 6.84
CA LEU A 41 0.92 -6.75 6.40
C LEU A 41 0.07 -5.75 7.16
N ILE A 42 -1.20 -6.05 7.40
CA ILE A 42 -2.08 -5.18 8.18
C ILE A 42 -1.62 -5.15 9.64
N ASP A 43 -1.16 -6.27 10.22
CA ASP A 43 -0.60 -6.30 11.58
C ASP A 43 0.66 -5.44 11.68
N LYS A 44 1.58 -5.52 10.71
CA LYS A 44 2.76 -4.64 10.65
C LYS A 44 2.39 -3.17 10.57
N ALA A 45 1.38 -2.82 9.78
CA ALA A 45 0.91 -1.44 9.67
C ALA A 45 0.29 -0.95 10.99
N TRP A 46 -0.55 -1.78 11.61
CA TRP A 46 -1.19 -1.51 12.89
C TRP A 46 -0.17 -1.34 14.04
N ASP A 47 0.78 -2.26 14.17
CA ASP A 47 1.83 -2.22 15.19
C ASP A 47 2.78 -1.04 14.97
N GLY A 48 2.99 -0.67 13.70
CA GLY A 48 3.67 0.56 13.30
C GLY A 48 2.88 1.84 13.56
N LYS A 49 1.67 1.76 14.15
CA LYS A 49 0.75 2.87 14.41
C LYS A 49 0.42 3.68 13.15
N MET A 50 0.40 3.03 12.00
CA MET A 50 0.02 3.67 10.73
C MET A 50 -1.48 3.97 10.74
N SER A 51 -1.87 5.12 10.17
CA SER A 51 -3.28 5.39 9.88
C SER A 51 -3.84 4.40 8.84
N GLU A 52 -5.15 4.46 8.58
CA GLU A 52 -5.76 3.64 7.53
C GLU A 52 -5.24 4.04 6.13
N ASP A 53 -5.00 5.35 5.91
CA ASP A 53 -4.38 5.89 4.69
C ASP A 53 -2.93 5.43 4.54
N GLU A 54 -2.13 5.53 5.60
CA GLU A 54 -0.73 5.11 5.60
C GLU A 54 -0.60 3.58 5.47
N GLY A 55 -1.50 2.82 6.09
CA GLY A 55 -1.54 1.36 5.97
C GLY A 55 -1.88 0.91 4.55
N ALA A 56 -2.87 1.54 3.92
CA ALA A 56 -3.21 1.27 2.52
C ALA A 56 -2.04 1.64 1.59
N LEU A 57 -1.40 2.80 1.80
CA LEU A 57 -0.24 3.23 1.03
C LEU A 57 0.95 2.27 1.19
N TYR A 58 1.22 1.82 2.41
CA TYR A 58 2.26 0.82 2.70
C TYR A 58 2.05 -0.46 1.90
N ILE A 59 0.84 -1.02 1.94
CA ILE A 59 0.51 -2.27 1.24
C ILE A 59 0.53 -2.08 -0.27
N ALA A 60 -0.03 -0.97 -0.78
CA ALA A 60 0.02 -0.62 -2.19
C ALA A 60 1.45 -0.46 -2.69
N THR A 61 2.34 0.12 -1.89
CA THR A 61 3.77 0.27 -2.21
C THR A 61 4.46 -1.09 -2.33
N LEU A 62 4.20 -2.00 -1.40
CA LEU A 62 4.75 -3.36 -1.47
C LEU A 62 4.22 -4.14 -2.67
N TYR A 63 2.93 -4.00 -2.95
CA TYR A 63 2.30 -4.62 -4.12
C TYR A 63 2.91 -4.08 -5.42
N TYR A 64 3.10 -2.76 -5.53
CA TYR A 64 3.81 -2.13 -6.64
C TYR A 64 5.23 -2.71 -6.84
N CYS A 65 6.00 -2.83 -5.76
CA CYS A 65 7.35 -3.42 -5.82
C CYS A 65 7.30 -4.87 -6.32
N GLY A 66 6.29 -5.64 -5.89
CA GLY A 66 6.02 -6.98 -6.39
C GLY A 66 5.74 -7.01 -7.89
N LEU A 67 4.86 -6.13 -8.39
CA LEU A 67 4.54 -6.02 -9.81
C LEU A 67 5.79 -5.75 -10.65
N ARG A 68 6.61 -4.77 -10.25
CA ARG A 68 7.89 -4.45 -10.92
C ARG A 68 8.82 -5.64 -10.96
N LYS A 69 9.01 -6.33 -9.82
CA LYS A 69 9.86 -7.52 -9.73
C LYS A 69 9.41 -8.66 -10.65
N HIS A 70 8.10 -8.76 -10.91
CA HIS A 70 7.52 -9.76 -11.80
C HIS A 70 7.41 -9.32 -13.27
N GLY A 71 7.91 -8.13 -13.64
CA GLY A 71 7.85 -7.61 -15.00
C GLY A 71 6.46 -7.15 -15.44
N LEU A 72 5.55 -6.91 -14.48
CA LEU A 72 4.18 -6.42 -14.71
C LEU A 72 4.17 -4.88 -14.79
N HIS A 73 4.93 -4.34 -15.74
CA HIS A 73 5.20 -2.90 -15.83
C HIS A 73 3.93 -2.07 -16.06
N SER A 74 3.00 -2.54 -16.91
CA SER A 74 1.78 -1.80 -17.20
C SER A 74 0.86 -1.69 -15.98
N GLU A 75 0.67 -2.78 -15.22
CA GLU A 75 -0.07 -2.72 -13.96
C GLU A 75 0.65 -1.86 -12.91
N ALA A 76 1.98 -1.95 -12.84
CA ALA A 76 2.80 -1.15 -11.94
C ALA A 76 2.66 0.35 -12.23
N ASP A 77 2.77 0.78 -13.49
CA ASP A 77 2.64 2.18 -13.91
C ASP A 77 1.26 2.76 -13.59
N ALA A 78 0.20 1.96 -13.83
CA ALA A 78 -1.17 2.36 -13.50
C ALA A 78 -1.32 2.54 -11.98
N LEU A 79 -0.78 1.64 -11.18
CA LEU A 79 -0.80 1.76 -9.72
C LEU A 79 0.05 2.94 -9.24
N TYR A 80 1.23 3.16 -9.83
CA TYR A 80 2.10 4.27 -9.47
C TYR A 80 1.41 5.61 -9.66
N SER A 81 0.69 5.79 -10.78
CA SER A 81 -0.10 6.99 -11.04
C SER A 81 -1.15 7.26 -9.93
N ARG A 82 -1.79 6.21 -9.41
CA ARG A 82 -2.74 6.31 -8.29
C ARG A 82 -2.04 6.64 -6.99
N ILE A 83 -0.90 6.00 -6.70
CA ILE A 83 -0.05 6.31 -5.54
C ILE A 83 0.34 7.79 -5.55
N GLN A 84 0.82 8.31 -6.68
CA GLN A 84 1.20 9.73 -6.82
C GLN A 84 0.01 10.67 -6.58
N SER A 85 -1.15 10.36 -7.14
CA SER A 85 -2.38 11.12 -6.90
C SER A 85 -2.74 11.17 -5.39
N ILE A 86 -2.79 10.01 -4.74
CA ILE A 86 -3.14 9.91 -3.31
C ILE A 86 -2.12 10.63 -2.44
N VAL A 87 -0.83 10.49 -2.71
CA VAL A 87 0.24 11.14 -1.95
C VAL A 87 0.22 12.66 -2.14
N SER A 88 0.02 13.14 -3.37
CA SER A 88 -0.08 14.58 -3.66
C SER A 88 -1.22 15.26 -2.90
N PHE A 89 -2.31 14.53 -2.65
CA PHE A 89 -3.40 14.99 -1.81
C PHE A 89 -3.13 14.75 -0.31
N GLY A 90 -2.62 13.59 0.05
CA GLY A 90 -2.55 13.14 1.45
C GLY A 90 -1.43 13.80 2.27
N LEU A 91 -0.30 14.15 1.65
CA LEU A 91 0.79 14.86 2.33
C LEU A 91 0.37 16.26 2.82
N PRO A 92 -0.12 17.19 1.97
CA PRO A 92 -0.47 18.53 2.43
C PRO A 92 -1.65 18.55 3.41
N ASN A 93 -2.50 17.51 3.40
CA ASN A 93 -3.64 17.38 4.30
C ASN A 93 -3.32 16.59 5.60
N GLY A 94 -2.08 16.15 5.79
CA GLY A 94 -1.66 15.41 6.99
C GLY A 94 -2.26 14.00 7.13
N LEU A 95 -2.77 13.43 6.04
CA LEU A 95 -3.29 12.04 6.02
C LEU A 95 -2.15 11.02 5.96
N ILE A 96 -1.04 11.42 5.33
CA ILE A 96 0.21 10.66 5.22
C ILE A 96 1.31 11.53 5.80
N SER A 97 2.10 10.97 6.71
CA SER A 97 3.28 11.67 7.23
C SER A 97 4.43 11.68 6.21
N HIS A 98 5.21 12.76 6.20
CA HIS A 98 6.42 12.86 5.37
C HIS A 98 7.41 11.72 5.65
N GLU A 99 7.64 11.36 6.92
CA GLU A 99 8.52 10.26 7.31
C GLU A 99 8.10 8.92 6.65
N ARG A 100 6.80 8.64 6.63
CA ARG A 100 6.28 7.42 5.99
C ARG A 100 6.41 7.49 4.48
N TRP A 101 6.09 8.64 3.89
CA TRP A 101 6.26 8.82 2.46
C TRP A 101 7.71 8.65 2.02
N ASP A 102 8.67 9.28 2.70
CA ASP A 102 10.10 9.17 2.37
C ASP A 102 10.59 7.72 2.38
N LYS A 103 10.08 6.92 3.33
CA LYS A 103 10.39 5.48 3.38
C LYS A 103 9.77 4.71 2.21
N PHE A 104 8.55 5.05 1.83
CA PHE A 104 7.80 4.37 0.76
C PHE A 104 8.32 4.77 -0.63
N SER A 105 8.57 6.04 -0.88
CA SER A 105 9.17 6.55 -2.11
C SER A 105 10.55 5.93 -2.34
N GLY A 106 11.39 5.85 -1.30
CA GLY A 106 12.68 5.18 -1.40
C GLY A 106 12.58 3.68 -1.70
N ALA A 107 11.47 3.01 -1.36
CA ALA A 107 11.23 1.63 -1.78
C ALA A 107 10.81 1.54 -3.26
N ILE A 108 9.98 2.47 -3.73
CA ILE A 108 9.57 2.59 -5.13
C ILE A 108 10.78 2.86 -6.03
N GLU A 109 11.64 3.81 -5.65
CA GLU A 109 12.84 4.17 -6.42
C GLU A 109 13.78 2.97 -6.58
N ARG A 110 14.01 2.21 -5.51
CA ARG A 110 14.79 0.97 -5.57
C ARG A 110 14.15 -0.07 -6.50
N ALA A 111 12.83 -0.26 -6.41
CA ALA A 111 12.13 -1.22 -7.26
C ALA A 111 12.22 -0.85 -8.76
N ASN A 112 12.17 0.43 -9.09
CA ASN A 112 12.33 0.90 -10.48
C ASN A 112 13.75 0.65 -10.98
N HIS A 113 14.76 0.98 -10.18
CA HIS A 113 16.16 0.74 -10.52
C HIS A 113 16.46 -0.76 -10.72
N GLU A 114 15.93 -1.63 -9.85
CA GLU A 114 16.06 -3.09 -9.97
C GLU A 114 15.35 -3.65 -11.21
N ALA A 115 14.26 -3.01 -11.66
CA ALA A 115 13.54 -3.37 -12.88
C ALA A 115 14.20 -2.86 -14.18
N GLY A 116 15.32 -2.12 -14.07
CA GLY A 116 16.03 -1.57 -15.22
C GLY A 116 15.47 -0.23 -15.73
N GLU A 117 14.67 0.46 -14.93
CA GLU A 117 14.13 1.78 -15.21
C GLU A 117 14.88 2.82 -14.36
N GLY A 118 15.91 3.44 -14.94
CA GLY A 118 16.76 4.45 -14.30
C GLY A 118 17.31 5.45 -15.31
#